data_AF-A0AAW5FQU4-F1
#
_entry.id   AF-A0AAW5FQU4-F1
#
_cell.length_a   1.000
_cell.length_b   1.000
_cell.length_c   1.000
_cell.angle_alpha   90.00
_cell.angle_beta   90.00
_cell.angle_gamma   90.00
#
_symmetry.space_group_name_H-M   'P 1'
#
loop_
_entity.id
_entity.type
_entity.pdbx_description
1 polymer ?
#
loop_
_entity_poly.entity_id
_entity_poly.type
_entity_poly.pdbx_seq_one_letter_code
_entity_poly.pdbx_strand_id
1 'polypeptide(L)'
;QAHAPEHVVPGGLPTEAAIAHVIVSKFGDHTPFYRQAAIYARQGIRLDRATLGNWSGRACFHLQPIADHMRHHLAMADRLFMDETKAPVLDPGRGQTKKGYFWAIASDDRGHSGASPPIVLFRYAPGRSGAFAEQFLDGFGGRYLQCDAYDGYDRLNEVVRPQGPWTLVHCWSHLRRRFVKLVRNSKSPIAEAAVRHIAQLYAIEAMVRGSSPDIRLAARKEHSLPMVAALKSWFEKQLSMISSGSTLAEDIRYALNHWQGLTRFLEDGRLELDTNPVENAIRPVCLTRKNALFAGHETGAENWALLASIVATCKLNDVNPAAYIAETLEAIIDGHPHSRIGDLMPWRFRKASSQAQ
;
A
#
# COMPACT_ATOMS: atom_id res chain seq x y z
N GLN A 1 22.80 43.17 -2.04
CA GLN A 1 22.51 42.16 -1.00
C GLN A 1 22.12 40.88 -1.71
N ALA A 2 22.71 39.74 -1.37
CA ALA A 2 22.18 38.45 -1.81
C ALA A 2 20.76 38.31 -1.24
N HIS A 3 19.80 37.84 -2.03
CA HIS A 3 18.47 37.51 -1.52
C HIS A 3 18.62 36.48 -0.40
N ALA A 4 17.88 36.66 0.70
CA ALA A 4 17.79 35.62 1.73
C ALA A 4 17.26 34.33 1.08
N PRO A 5 17.81 33.16 1.42
CA PRO A 5 17.32 31.90 0.88
C PRO A 5 15.82 31.77 1.16
N GLU A 6 15.08 31.35 0.14
CA GLU A 6 13.67 31.02 0.32
C GLU A 6 13.54 29.74 1.15
N HIS A 7 12.46 29.62 1.90
CA HIS A 7 12.17 28.47 2.75
C HIS A 7 10.70 28.07 2.62
N VAL A 8 10.36 26.82 2.94
CA VAL A 8 8.97 26.31 2.93
C VAL A 8 8.05 27.19 3.80
N VAL A 9 8.61 27.74 4.88
CA VAL A 9 7.95 28.72 5.74
C VAL A 9 8.70 30.05 5.63
N PRO A 10 8.29 30.97 4.74
CA PRO A 10 8.97 32.25 4.57
C PRO A 10 9.06 33.03 5.87
N GLY A 11 10.26 33.42 6.27
CA GLY A 11 10.53 34.10 7.55
C GLY A 11 10.19 33.27 8.80
N GLY A 12 9.93 31.98 8.64
CA GLY A 12 9.58 31.06 9.70
C GLY A 12 10.79 30.48 10.42
N LEU A 13 10.51 29.82 11.55
CA LEU A 13 11.53 29.14 12.36
C LEU A 13 12.18 27.89 11.72
N PRO A 14 11.46 27.04 10.97
CA PRO A 14 12.01 25.73 10.62
C PRO A 14 12.85 25.78 9.34
N THR A 15 13.96 25.05 9.34
CA THR A 15 14.64 24.63 8.11
C THR A 15 13.90 23.45 7.47
N GLU A 16 14.19 23.17 6.21
CA GLU A 16 13.67 22.03 5.46
C GLU A 16 14.00 20.70 6.16
N ALA A 17 15.19 20.59 6.75
CA ALA A 17 15.58 19.45 7.60
C ALA A 17 14.71 19.30 8.85
N ALA A 18 14.35 20.41 9.52
CA ALA A 18 13.45 20.37 10.67
C ALA A 18 12.03 19.93 10.26
N ILE A 19 11.54 20.41 9.12
CA ILE A 19 10.24 20.00 8.54
C ILE A 19 10.26 18.51 8.19
N ALA A 20 11.31 18.04 7.52
CA ALA A 20 11.49 16.64 7.16
C ALA A 20 11.50 15.74 8.40
N HIS A 21 12.18 16.14 9.48
CA HIS A 21 12.18 15.42 10.75
C HIS A 21 10.77 15.32 11.36
N VAL A 22 10.00 16.41 11.37
CA VAL A 22 8.61 16.44 11.87
C VAL A 22 7.71 15.49 11.08
N ILE A 23 7.86 15.49 9.75
CA ILE A 23 7.12 14.62 8.82
C ILE A 23 7.48 13.15 9.08
N VAL A 24 8.76 12.80 9.02
CA VAL A 24 9.21 11.40 9.19
C VAL A 24 8.87 10.88 10.58
N SER A 25 9.06 11.68 11.62
CA SER A 25 8.68 11.31 12.99
C SER A 25 7.21 10.90 13.07
N LYS A 26 6.31 11.58 12.35
CA LYS A 26 4.87 11.25 12.36
C LYS A 26 4.52 10.09 11.44
N PHE A 27 4.92 10.16 10.18
CA PHE A 27 4.44 9.28 9.13
C PHE A 27 5.34 8.05 8.91
N GLY A 28 6.61 8.15 9.30
CA GLY A 28 7.59 7.07 9.29
C GLY A 28 7.73 6.37 10.65
N ASP A 29 7.72 7.11 11.75
CA ASP A 29 8.07 6.61 13.10
C ASP A 29 6.88 6.66 14.08
N HIS A 30 5.69 6.96 13.56
CA HIS A 30 4.42 6.87 14.29
C HIS A 30 4.32 7.77 15.53
N THR A 31 5.07 8.88 15.57
CA THR A 31 5.09 9.86 16.65
C THR A 31 4.21 11.06 16.31
N PRO A 32 2.96 11.12 16.81
CA PRO A 32 2.02 12.21 16.49
C PRO A 32 2.50 13.56 17.00
N PHE A 33 2.03 14.66 16.38
CA PHE A 33 2.50 16.02 16.65
C PHE A 33 2.45 16.44 18.12
N TYR A 34 1.43 16.01 18.89
CA TYR A 34 1.38 16.36 20.32
C TYR A 34 2.52 15.72 21.13
N ARG A 35 2.99 14.51 20.74
CA ARG A 35 4.15 13.86 21.35
C ARG A 35 5.44 14.54 20.90
N GLN A 36 5.54 14.92 19.63
CA GLN A 36 6.68 15.70 19.13
C GLN A 36 6.81 17.04 19.87
N ALA A 37 5.72 17.78 20.03
CA ALA A 37 5.69 19.03 20.80
C ALA A 37 6.17 18.81 22.26
N ALA A 38 5.75 17.73 22.91
CA ALA A 38 6.23 17.37 24.25
C ALA A 38 7.73 16.97 24.27
N ILE A 39 8.22 16.30 23.22
CA ILE A 39 9.65 15.98 23.05
C ILE A 39 10.47 17.27 22.95
N TYR A 40 10.06 18.21 22.11
CA TYR A 40 10.72 19.51 21.95
C TYR A 40 10.68 20.35 23.23
N ALA A 41 9.55 20.34 23.95
CA ALA A 41 9.41 21.07 25.21
C ALA A 41 10.42 20.63 26.28
N ARG A 42 10.82 19.35 26.30
CA ARG A 42 11.88 18.84 27.20
C ARG A 42 13.26 19.42 26.89
N GLN A 43 13.45 19.94 25.68
CA GLN A 43 14.68 20.61 25.25
C GLN A 43 14.55 22.14 25.34
N GLY A 44 13.50 22.66 25.97
CA GLY A 44 13.23 24.10 26.07
C GLY A 44 12.60 24.71 24.82
N ILE A 45 12.30 23.92 23.79
CA ILE A 45 11.73 24.40 22.52
C ILE A 45 10.19 24.33 22.61
N ARG A 46 9.54 25.49 22.67
CA ARG A 46 8.07 25.58 22.74
C ARG A 46 7.46 25.66 21.34
N LEU A 47 6.93 24.54 20.86
CA LEU A 47 6.17 24.44 19.62
C LEU A 47 4.78 23.90 19.92
N ASP A 48 3.75 24.50 19.30
CA ASP A 48 2.40 23.96 19.39
C ASP A 48 2.14 22.91 18.29
N ARG A 49 1.13 22.06 18.50
CA ARG A 49 0.76 20.99 17.56
C ARG A 49 0.29 21.51 16.19
N ALA A 50 -0.33 22.69 16.16
CA ALA A 50 -0.85 23.31 14.96
C ALA A 50 0.29 23.89 14.10
N THR A 51 1.35 24.39 14.72
CA THR A 51 2.59 24.82 14.08
C THR A 51 3.24 23.63 13.34
N LEU A 52 3.43 22.48 14.01
CA LEU A 52 3.96 21.27 13.37
C LEU A 52 3.06 20.78 12.22
N GLY A 53 1.74 20.86 12.41
CA GLY A 53 0.77 20.54 11.37
C GLY A 53 0.81 21.51 10.18
N ASN A 54 0.99 22.80 10.43
CA ASN A 54 1.11 23.83 9.40
C ASN A 54 2.37 23.65 8.56
N TRP A 55 3.52 23.38 9.20
CA TRP A 55 4.77 23.07 8.50
C TRP A 55 4.62 21.86 7.59
N SER A 56 4.02 20.77 8.10
CA SER A 56 3.77 19.57 7.31
C SER A 56 2.82 19.85 6.13
N GLY A 57 1.77 20.66 6.35
CA GLY A 57 0.83 21.04 5.30
C GLY A 57 1.46 21.91 4.20
N ARG A 58 2.34 22.85 4.57
CA ARG A 58 3.10 23.65 3.60
C ARG A 58 4.06 22.77 2.80
N ALA A 59 4.73 21.81 3.44
CA ALA A 59 5.57 20.85 2.73
C ALA A 59 4.79 20.04 1.70
N CYS A 60 3.55 19.63 2.00
CA CYS A 60 2.71 18.92 1.02
C CYS A 60 2.52 19.71 -0.29
N PHE A 61 2.35 21.03 -0.21
CA PHE A 61 2.20 21.87 -1.40
C PHE A 61 3.43 21.75 -2.32
N HIS A 62 4.64 21.85 -1.75
CA HIS A 62 5.88 21.73 -2.52
C HIS A 62 6.16 20.29 -2.97
N LEU A 63 5.73 19.28 -2.21
CA LEU A 63 5.94 17.86 -2.52
C LEU A 63 4.87 17.27 -3.46
N GLN A 64 3.81 18.00 -3.79
CA GLN A 64 2.75 17.53 -4.69
C GLN A 64 3.29 17.06 -6.06
N PRO A 65 4.22 17.78 -6.74
CA PRO A 65 4.78 17.31 -8.01
C PRO A 65 5.50 15.97 -7.90
N ILE A 66 6.08 15.66 -6.73
CA ILE A 66 6.71 14.36 -6.48
C ILE A 66 5.67 13.25 -6.46
N ALA A 67 4.58 13.44 -5.71
CA ALA A 67 3.49 12.48 -5.63
C ALA A 67 2.79 12.27 -6.99
N ASP A 68 2.63 13.34 -7.77
CA ASP A 68 2.06 13.28 -9.11
C ASP A 68 2.96 12.50 -10.08
N HIS A 69 4.28 12.71 -10.02
CA HIS A 69 5.24 11.96 -10.84
C HIS A 69 5.32 10.49 -10.42
N MET A 70 5.26 10.18 -9.12
CA MET A 70 5.11 8.81 -8.61
C MET A 70 3.83 8.16 -9.17
N ARG A 71 2.71 8.90 -9.24
CA ARG A 71 1.46 8.40 -9.83
C ARG A 71 1.60 8.11 -11.31
N HIS A 72 2.23 9.03 -12.05
CA HIS A 72 2.47 8.82 -13.48
C HIS A 72 3.29 7.55 -13.73
N HIS A 73 4.36 7.33 -12.96
CA HIS A 73 5.17 6.11 -13.08
C HIS A 73 4.38 4.86 -12.70
N LEU A 74 3.59 4.91 -11.62
CA LEU A 74 2.76 3.78 -11.18
C LEU A 74 1.67 3.44 -12.21
N ALA A 75 1.14 4.45 -12.91
CA ALA A 75 0.14 4.28 -13.97
C ALA A 75 0.64 3.48 -15.18
N MET A 76 1.96 3.36 -15.36
CA MET A 76 2.58 2.58 -16.42
C MET A 76 2.81 1.11 -16.03
N ALA A 77 2.61 0.73 -14.77
CA ALA A 77 2.78 -0.65 -14.33
C ALA A 77 1.68 -1.55 -14.89
N ASP A 78 2.07 -2.68 -15.49
CA ASP A 78 1.11 -3.67 -16.03
C ASP A 78 0.31 -4.37 -14.92
N ARG A 79 0.87 -4.40 -13.71
CA ARG A 79 0.33 -5.06 -12.52
C ARG A 79 0.42 -4.12 -11.33
N LEU A 80 -0.70 -4.02 -10.60
CA LEU A 80 -0.82 -3.23 -9.39
C LEU A 80 -1.32 -4.10 -8.25
N PHE A 81 -1.07 -3.64 -7.04
CA PHE A 81 -1.77 -4.07 -5.85
C PHE A 81 -2.68 -2.95 -5.36
N MET A 82 -3.83 -3.32 -4.80
CA MET A 82 -4.71 -2.37 -4.14
C MET A 82 -5.37 -2.98 -2.92
N ASP A 83 -5.42 -2.19 -1.85
CA ASP A 83 -6.06 -2.53 -0.58
C ASP A 83 -6.41 -1.22 0.16
N GLU A 84 -7.34 -1.29 1.10
CA GLU A 84 -7.82 -0.14 1.84
C GLU A 84 -7.84 -0.35 3.36
N THR A 85 -7.59 0.73 4.09
CA THR A 85 -7.67 0.72 5.56
C THR A 85 -8.42 1.93 6.08
N LYS A 86 -9.12 1.76 7.19
CA LYS A 86 -9.89 2.84 7.82
C LYS A 86 -8.99 4.01 8.21
N ALA A 87 -9.43 5.22 7.89
CA ALA A 87 -8.83 6.50 8.25
C ALA A 87 -9.88 7.34 9.03
N PRO A 88 -9.79 7.44 10.36
CA PRO A 88 -10.69 8.29 11.13
C PRO A 88 -10.40 9.76 10.83
N VAL A 89 -11.43 10.54 10.52
CA VAL A 89 -11.33 11.98 10.20
C VAL A 89 -12.32 12.75 11.08
N LEU A 90 -11.92 13.88 11.65
CA LEU A 90 -12.85 14.75 12.37
C LEU A 90 -13.94 15.28 11.43
N ASP A 91 -15.14 15.36 11.98
CA ASP A 91 -16.29 16.05 11.41
C ASP A 91 -16.73 17.13 12.40
N PRO A 92 -16.07 18.31 12.40
CA PRO A 92 -16.30 19.35 13.40
C PRO A 92 -17.75 19.81 13.46
N GLY A 93 -18.45 19.80 12.32
CA GLY A 93 -19.87 20.15 12.24
C GLY A 93 -20.80 19.19 13.00
N ARG A 94 -20.32 17.98 13.33
CA ARG A 94 -21.08 16.97 14.08
C ARG A 94 -20.45 16.59 15.42
N GLY A 95 -19.34 17.21 15.82
CA GLY A 95 -18.63 16.91 17.07
C GLY A 95 -18.11 15.47 17.19
N GLN A 96 -18.02 14.73 16.08
CA GLN A 96 -17.62 13.32 16.05
C GLN A 96 -16.57 13.05 14.97
N THR A 97 -16.03 11.83 14.91
CA THR A 97 -15.22 11.37 13.79
C THR A 97 -16.09 10.70 12.73
N LYS A 98 -15.90 11.03 11.45
CA LYS A 98 -16.42 10.26 10.33
C LYS A 98 -15.43 9.18 9.90
N LYS A 99 -15.96 8.12 9.28
CA LYS A 99 -15.17 7.04 8.69
C LYS A 99 -14.69 7.48 7.31
N GLY A 100 -13.39 7.61 7.12
CA GLY A 100 -12.75 7.64 5.82
C GLY A 100 -11.87 6.40 5.61
N TYR A 101 -11.20 6.35 4.47
CA TYR A 101 -10.34 5.25 4.06
C TYR A 101 -9.07 5.77 3.40
N PHE A 102 -7.93 5.18 3.75
CA PHE A 102 -6.71 5.25 2.96
C PHE A 102 -6.68 4.07 2.01
N TRP A 103 -6.55 4.36 0.73
CA TRP A 103 -6.42 3.40 -0.35
C TRP A 103 -4.96 3.35 -0.77
N ALA A 104 -4.33 2.20 -0.63
CA ALA A 104 -2.95 2.00 -1.05
C ALA A 104 -2.96 1.38 -2.45
N ILE A 105 -2.20 1.97 -3.37
CA ILE A 105 -1.94 1.46 -4.70
C ILE A 105 -0.44 1.25 -4.79
N ALA A 106 -0.01 0.03 -5.08
CA ALA A 106 1.42 -0.29 -5.08
C ALA A 106 1.83 -1.09 -6.30
N SER A 107 3.09 -0.93 -6.70
CA SER A 107 3.78 -1.85 -7.60
C SER A 107 5.13 -2.20 -6.97
N ASP A 108 5.46 -3.48 -6.98
CA ASP A 108 6.72 -4.01 -6.47
C ASP A 108 7.06 -5.26 -7.27
N ASP A 109 8.01 -5.14 -8.19
CA ASP A 109 8.40 -6.17 -9.13
C ASP A 109 9.58 -7.02 -8.64
N ARG A 110 10.12 -6.73 -7.45
CA ARG A 110 11.26 -7.48 -6.89
C ARG A 110 10.94 -8.96 -6.68
N GLY A 111 9.67 -9.31 -6.47
CA GLY A 111 9.21 -10.69 -6.33
C GLY A 111 9.49 -11.58 -7.54
N HIS A 112 9.59 -11.00 -8.74
CA HIS A 112 9.96 -11.66 -10.01
C HIS A 112 11.24 -11.09 -10.64
N SER A 113 12.08 -10.40 -9.86
CA SER A 113 13.31 -9.76 -10.34
C SER A 113 13.10 -8.74 -11.47
N GLY A 114 11.96 -8.05 -11.48
CA GLY A 114 11.78 -6.90 -12.36
C GLY A 114 12.61 -5.69 -11.91
N ALA A 115 13.00 -4.86 -12.88
CA ALA A 115 13.87 -3.69 -12.66
C ALA A 115 13.10 -2.41 -12.28
N SER A 116 11.76 -2.42 -12.35
CA SER A 116 10.93 -1.27 -11.99
C SER A 116 11.13 -0.91 -10.51
N PRO A 117 11.28 0.38 -10.17
CA PRO A 117 11.38 0.78 -8.77
C PRO A 117 10.07 0.46 -8.03
N PRO A 118 10.12 -0.05 -6.79
CA PRO A 118 8.93 -0.25 -5.98
C PRO A 118 8.34 1.10 -5.58
N ILE A 119 7.02 1.25 -5.76
CA ILE A 119 6.28 2.47 -5.47
C ILE A 119 5.02 2.12 -4.69
N VAL A 120 4.69 2.93 -3.69
CA VAL A 120 3.36 2.93 -3.07
C VAL A 120 2.80 4.34 -2.98
N LEU A 121 1.54 4.46 -3.40
CA LEU A 121 0.73 5.65 -3.26
C LEU A 121 -0.45 5.38 -2.35
N PHE A 122 -0.66 6.26 -1.39
CA PHE A 122 -1.88 6.33 -0.61
C PHE A 122 -2.76 7.45 -1.16
N ARG A 123 -4.07 7.19 -1.21
CA ARG A 123 -5.11 8.16 -1.51
C ARG A 123 -6.14 8.15 -0.39
N TYR A 124 -6.72 9.29 -0.08
CA TYR A 124 -7.81 9.38 0.88
C TYR A 124 -9.15 9.42 0.15
N ALA A 125 -10.14 8.70 0.67
CA ALA A 125 -11.55 8.85 0.29
C ALA A 125 -12.45 8.81 1.54
N PRO A 126 -13.62 9.49 1.51
CA PRO A 126 -14.61 9.40 2.58
C PRO A 126 -15.36 8.06 2.61
N GLY A 127 -15.09 7.13 1.68
CA GLY A 127 -15.74 5.83 1.62
C GLY A 127 -14.87 4.71 1.05
N ARG A 128 -15.43 3.49 1.11
CA ARG A 128 -14.83 2.23 0.63
C ARG A 128 -15.56 1.64 -0.58
N SER A 129 -16.35 2.45 -1.28
CA SER A 129 -17.06 2.02 -2.49
C SER A 129 -16.06 1.76 -3.62
N GLY A 130 -16.37 0.77 -4.46
CA GLY A 130 -15.60 0.50 -5.69
C GLY A 130 -15.46 1.70 -6.62
N ALA A 131 -16.39 2.66 -6.57
CA ALA A 131 -16.30 3.90 -7.33
C ALA A 131 -15.03 4.71 -7.01
N PHE A 132 -14.53 4.66 -5.76
CA PHE A 132 -13.27 5.31 -5.41
C PHE A 132 -12.05 4.57 -5.98
N ALA A 133 -12.10 3.23 -6.03
CA ALA A 133 -11.05 2.45 -6.68
C ALA A 133 -10.98 2.77 -8.18
N GLU A 134 -12.13 2.80 -8.84
CA GLU A 134 -12.29 3.21 -10.25
C GLU A 134 -11.72 4.63 -10.48
N GLN A 135 -12.13 5.60 -9.65
CA GLN A 135 -11.63 6.97 -9.71
C GLN A 135 -10.10 7.06 -9.51
N PHE A 136 -9.53 6.32 -8.57
CA PHE A 136 -8.09 6.40 -8.29
C PHE A 136 -7.23 5.71 -9.35
N LEU A 137 -7.78 4.70 -10.02
CA LEU A 137 -7.14 3.99 -11.12
C LEU A 137 -7.43 4.60 -12.50
N ASP A 138 -8.17 5.71 -12.56
CA ASP A 138 -8.39 6.43 -13.81
C ASP A 138 -7.05 6.84 -14.46
N GLY A 139 -6.92 6.60 -15.76
CA GLY A 139 -5.70 6.81 -16.53
C GLY A 139 -4.56 5.80 -16.30
N PHE A 140 -4.75 4.77 -15.46
CA PHE A 140 -3.76 3.69 -15.32
C PHE A 140 -3.89 2.69 -16.48
N GLY A 141 -2.75 2.32 -17.08
CA GLY A 141 -2.68 1.43 -18.24
C GLY A 141 -2.53 -0.07 -17.91
N GLY A 142 -2.50 -0.42 -16.62
CA GLY A 142 -2.28 -1.80 -16.19
C GLY A 142 -3.43 -2.76 -16.54
N ARG A 143 -3.06 -4.03 -16.71
CA ARG A 143 -3.99 -5.15 -16.96
C ARG A 143 -4.44 -5.83 -15.68
N TYR A 144 -3.54 -5.99 -14.71
CA TYR A 144 -3.79 -6.80 -13.52
C TYR A 144 -3.91 -5.94 -12.26
N LEU A 145 -4.95 -6.20 -11.48
CA LEU A 145 -5.09 -5.66 -10.13
C LEU A 145 -5.12 -6.81 -9.12
N GLN A 146 -4.14 -6.85 -8.25
CA GLN A 146 -4.06 -7.82 -7.17
C GLN A 146 -4.67 -7.22 -5.91
N CYS A 147 -5.77 -7.79 -5.46
CA CYS A 147 -6.55 -7.26 -4.33
C CYS A 147 -7.02 -8.41 -3.42
N ASP A 148 -7.54 -8.07 -2.25
CA ASP A 148 -8.40 -9.02 -1.56
C ASP A 148 -9.68 -9.21 -2.39
N ALA A 149 -10.37 -10.34 -2.24
CA ALA A 149 -11.61 -10.57 -3.00
C ALA A 149 -12.78 -9.81 -2.36
N TYR A 150 -12.58 -8.51 -2.10
CA TYR A 150 -13.64 -7.61 -1.69
C TYR A 150 -14.46 -7.20 -2.92
N ASP A 151 -15.76 -7.45 -2.87
CA ASP A 151 -16.72 -7.19 -3.95
C ASP A 151 -16.71 -5.73 -4.45
N GLY A 152 -16.18 -4.78 -3.67
CA GLY A 152 -15.98 -3.42 -4.13
C GLY A 152 -15.08 -3.31 -5.37
N TYR A 153 -14.17 -4.26 -5.57
CA TYR A 153 -13.29 -4.28 -6.74
C TYR A 153 -13.96 -4.86 -7.99
N ASP A 154 -15.09 -5.56 -7.88
CA ASP A 154 -15.72 -6.28 -9.02
C ASP A 154 -16.09 -5.34 -10.17
N ARG A 155 -16.45 -4.10 -9.86
CA ARG A 155 -16.72 -3.04 -10.85
C ARG A 155 -15.55 -2.82 -11.82
N LEU A 156 -14.33 -3.12 -11.40
CA LEU A 156 -13.13 -2.95 -12.23
C LEU A 156 -13.01 -4.02 -13.32
N ASN A 157 -13.71 -5.16 -13.21
CA ASN A 157 -13.82 -6.15 -14.30
C ASN A 157 -14.78 -5.69 -15.41
N GLU A 158 -15.55 -4.63 -15.19
CA GLU A 158 -16.58 -4.13 -16.13
C GLU A 158 -16.25 -2.73 -16.67
N VAL A 159 -15.18 -2.11 -16.17
CA VAL A 159 -14.77 -0.76 -16.59
C VAL A 159 -14.37 -0.75 -18.07
N VAL A 160 -14.84 0.26 -18.80
CA VAL A 160 -14.48 0.48 -20.20
C VAL A 160 -13.23 1.36 -20.26
N ARG A 161 -12.10 0.76 -20.62
CA ARG A 161 -10.81 1.46 -20.83
C ARG A 161 -10.19 1.03 -22.16
N PRO A 162 -9.30 1.84 -22.76
CA PRO A 162 -8.60 1.46 -23.99
C PRO A 162 -7.83 0.13 -23.90
N GLN A 163 -7.36 -0.23 -22.70
CA GLN A 163 -6.61 -1.46 -22.42
C GLN A 163 -7.51 -2.66 -22.13
N GLY A 164 -8.84 -2.47 -22.10
CA GLY A 164 -9.80 -3.43 -21.57
C GLY A 164 -10.02 -3.31 -20.05
N PRO A 165 -10.98 -4.06 -19.52
CA PRO A 165 -11.25 -4.09 -18.08
C PRO A 165 -10.04 -4.63 -17.31
N TRP A 166 -9.98 -4.34 -16.00
CA TRP A 166 -8.97 -4.95 -15.15
C TRP A 166 -9.21 -6.46 -15.05
N THR A 167 -8.13 -7.22 -14.95
CA THR A 167 -8.17 -8.62 -14.54
C THR A 167 -7.85 -8.68 -13.04
N LEU A 168 -8.84 -8.99 -12.22
CA LEU A 168 -8.63 -9.17 -10.79
C LEU A 168 -7.86 -10.46 -10.49
N VAL A 169 -6.87 -10.36 -9.61
CA VAL A 169 -6.06 -11.47 -9.10
C VAL A 169 -6.24 -11.51 -7.59
N HIS A 170 -6.74 -12.62 -7.08
CA HIS A 170 -7.14 -12.72 -5.67
C HIS A 170 -6.07 -13.36 -4.80
N CYS A 171 -6.02 -12.91 -3.55
CA CYS A 171 -5.00 -13.27 -2.58
C CYS A 171 -5.28 -14.61 -1.87
N TRP A 172 -4.37 -15.59 -2.00
CA TRP A 172 -4.46 -16.86 -1.25
C TRP A 172 -4.24 -16.69 0.25
N SER A 173 -3.52 -15.66 0.69
CA SER A 173 -3.31 -15.37 2.11
C SER A 173 -4.64 -15.10 2.82
N HIS A 174 -5.54 -14.37 2.16
CA HIS A 174 -6.88 -14.08 2.63
C HIS A 174 -7.74 -15.34 2.70
N LEU A 175 -7.72 -16.18 1.66
CA LEU A 175 -8.39 -17.47 1.68
C LEU A 175 -7.88 -18.35 2.84
N ARG A 176 -6.56 -18.50 2.96
CA ARG A 176 -5.92 -19.30 4.03
C ARG A 176 -6.32 -18.82 5.42
N ARG A 177 -6.40 -17.51 5.63
CA ARG A 177 -6.77 -16.91 6.93
C ARG A 177 -8.14 -17.38 7.42
N ARG A 178 -9.09 -17.62 6.51
CA ARG A 178 -10.43 -18.14 6.83
C ARG A 178 -10.35 -19.55 7.43
N PHE A 179 -9.64 -20.46 6.76
CA PHE A 179 -9.43 -21.82 7.27
C PHE A 179 -8.60 -21.86 8.56
N VAL A 180 -7.56 -21.01 8.70
CA VAL A 180 -6.78 -20.92 9.95
C VAL A 180 -7.67 -20.50 11.12
N LYS A 181 -8.60 -19.56 10.91
CA LYS A 181 -9.57 -19.16 11.95
C LYS A 181 -10.48 -20.32 12.35
N LEU A 182 -10.94 -21.12 11.37
CA LEU A 182 -11.71 -22.33 11.64
C LEU A 182 -10.90 -23.35 12.45
N VAL A 183 -9.65 -23.65 12.08
CA VAL A 183 -8.79 -24.58 12.82
C VAL A 183 -8.68 -24.17 14.29
N ARG A 184 -8.46 -22.88 14.56
CA ARG A 184 -8.37 -22.35 15.93
C ARG A 184 -9.67 -22.49 16.73
N ASN A 185 -10.82 -22.33 16.08
CA ASN A 185 -12.12 -22.28 16.75
C ASN A 185 -12.81 -23.64 16.86
N SER A 186 -12.60 -24.54 15.90
CA SER A 186 -13.35 -25.79 15.76
C SER A 186 -12.51 -27.05 15.55
N LYS A 187 -11.18 -26.92 15.41
CA LYS A 187 -10.25 -28.05 15.11
C LYS A 187 -10.74 -28.94 13.95
N SER A 188 -11.38 -28.32 12.93
CA SER A 188 -11.93 -29.05 11.79
C SER A 188 -10.82 -29.73 11.00
N PRO A 189 -10.85 -31.07 10.83
CA PRO A 189 -9.84 -31.78 10.02
C PRO A 189 -9.82 -31.34 8.56
N ILE A 190 -10.98 -30.92 8.02
CA ILE A 190 -11.11 -30.38 6.66
C ILE A 190 -10.40 -29.02 6.58
N ALA A 191 -10.62 -28.13 7.56
CA ALA A 191 -9.92 -26.85 7.57
C ALA A 191 -8.40 -27.02 7.72
N GLU A 192 -7.94 -27.98 8.53
CA GLU A 192 -6.51 -28.32 8.64
C GLU A 192 -5.94 -28.83 7.31
N ALA A 193 -6.66 -29.72 6.62
CA ALA A 193 -6.25 -30.22 5.31
C ALA A 193 -6.17 -29.08 4.28
N ALA A 194 -7.13 -28.16 4.27
CA ALA A 194 -7.10 -26.98 3.40
C ALA A 194 -5.86 -26.11 3.67
N VAL A 195 -5.55 -25.84 4.95
CA VAL A 195 -4.34 -25.09 5.33
C VAL A 195 -3.07 -25.80 4.87
N ARG A 196 -3.00 -27.14 4.98
CA ARG A 196 -1.85 -27.93 4.50
C ARG A 196 -1.69 -27.85 2.99
N HIS A 197 -2.76 -28.01 2.22
CA HIS A 197 -2.70 -27.88 0.76
C HIS A 197 -2.23 -26.50 0.32
N ILE A 198 -2.77 -25.44 0.93
CA ILE A 198 -2.34 -24.07 0.61
C ILE A 198 -0.86 -23.87 1.00
N ALA A 199 -0.40 -24.43 2.13
CA ALA A 199 1.00 -24.33 2.55
C ALA A 199 1.98 -24.95 1.54
N GLN A 200 1.57 -25.99 0.82
CA GLN A 200 2.39 -26.58 -0.24
C GLN A 200 2.55 -25.64 -1.45
N LEU A 201 1.52 -24.85 -1.79
CA LEU A 201 1.64 -23.81 -2.82
C LEU A 201 2.68 -22.76 -2.41
N TYR A 202 2.66 -22.35 -1.14
CA TYR A 202 3.66 -21.42 -0.61
C TYR A 202 5.09 -21.99 -0.63
N ALA A 203 5.26 -23.30 -0.46
CA ALA A 203 6.57 -23.94 -0.57
C ALA A 203 7.14 -23.80 -1.98
N ILE A 204 6.30 -23.99 -3.01
CA ILE A 204 6.70 -23.79 -4.41
C ILE A 204 7.05 -22.31 -4.66
N GLU A 205 6.19 -21.38 -4.22
CA GLU A 205 6.44 -19.94 -4.39
C GLU A 205 7.70 -19.46 -3.68
N ALA A 206 8.09 -20.10 -2.56
CA ALA A 206 9.34 -19.79 -1.87
C ALA A 206 10.57 -20.21 -2.70
N MET A 207 10.48 -21.30 -3.46
CA MET A 207 11.60 -21.78 -4.31
C MET A 207 11.85 -20.88 -5.52
N VAL A 208 10.81 -20.25 -6.06
CA VAL A 208 10.90 -19.46 -7.31
C VAL A 208 10.95 -17.96 -7.08
N ARG A 209 10.88 -17.50 -5.82
CA ARG A 209 10.89 -16.07 -5.47
C ARG A 209 12.20 -15.42 -5.92
N GLY A 210 12.09 -14.27 -6.57
CA GLY A 210 13.24 -13.58 -7.15
C GLY A 210 13.79 -14.24 -8.42
N SER A 211 13.15 -15.29 -8.94
CA SER A 211 13.43 -15.78 -10.29
C SER A 211 12.66 -14.96 -11.33
N SER A 212 13.08 -15.03 -12.59
CA SER A 212 12.38 -14.37 -13.69
C SER A 212 10.93 -14.90 -13.84
N PRO A 213 10.02 -14.12 -14.46
CA PRO A 213 8.66 -14.56 -14.72
C PRO A 213 8.56 -15.92 -15.41
N ASP A 214 9.43 -16.21 -16.38
CA ASP A 214 9.39 -17.48 -17.12
C ASP A 214 9.71 -18.69 -16.23
N ILE A 215 10.71 -18.57 -15.35
CA ILE A 215 11.07 -19.62 -14.39
C ILE A 215 9.92 -19.85 -13.40
N ARG A 216 9.35 -18.76 -12.87
CA ARG A 216 8.18 -18.83 -11.96
C ARG A 216 7.02 -19.55 -12.65
N LEU A 217 6.70 -19.17 -13.88
CA LEU A 217 5.58 -19.73 -14.64
C LEU A 217 5.80 -21.21 -14.98
N ALA A 218 7.02 -21.61 -15.36
CA ALA A 218 7.34 -23.00 -15.66
C ALA A 218 7.13 -23.90 -14.42
N ALA A 219 7.70 -23.52 -13.28
CA ALA A 219 7.53 -24.26 -12.03
C ALA A 219 6.06 -24.31 -11.55
N ARG A 220 5.31 -23.22 -11.74
CA ARG A 220 3.87 -23.18 -11.43
C ARG A 220 3.07 -24.14 -12.31
N LYS A 221 3.38 -24.24 -13.60
CA LYS A 221 2.73 -25.18 -14.52
C LYS A 221 3.05 -26.63 -14.17
N GLU A 222 4.29 -26.91 -13.79
CA GLU A 222 4.73 -28.27 -13.43
C GLU A 222 4.17 -28.72 -12.08
N HIS A 223 4.21 -27.85 -11.07
CA HIS A 223 3.93 -28.24 -9.67
C HIS A 223 2.63 -27.65 -9.14
N SER A 224 2.42 -26.33 -9.23
CA SER A 224 1.26 -25.67 -8.61
C SER A 224 -0.06 -25.97 -9.31
N LEU A 225 -0.07 -26.02 -10.64
CA LEU A 225 -1.27 -26.24 -11.46
C LEU A 225 -1.99 -27.56 -11.13
N PRO A 226 -1.35 -28.75 -11.13
CA PRO A 226 -2.02 -29.99 -10.77
C PRO A 226 -2.52 -30.00 -9.32
N MET A 227 -1.79 -29.36 -8.40
CA MET A 227 -2.18 -29.24 -6.99
C MET A 227 -3.42 -28.37 -6.80
N VAL A 228 -3.48 -27.24 -7.49
CA VAL A 228 -4.64 -26.35 -7.48
C VAL A 228 -5.86 -27.07 -8.08
N ALA A 229 -5.70 -27.76 -9.20
CA ALA A 229 -6.79 -28.54 -9.80
C ALA A 229 -7.34 -29.60 -8.82
N ALA A 230 -6.46 -30.37 -8.18
CA ALA A 230 -6.85 -31.35 -7.17
C ALA A 230 -7.54 -30.71 -5.96
N LEU A 231 -7.06 -29.54 -5.50
CA LEU A 231 -7.67 -28.80 -4.40
C LEU A 231 -9.08 -28.32 -4.74
N LYS A 232 -9.33 -27.88 -5.98
CA LYS A 232 -10.66 -27.48 -6.44
C LYS A 232 -11.66 -28.64 -6.33
N SER A 233 -11.32 -29.77 -6.95
CA SER A 233 -12.18 -30.97 -6.94
C SER A 233 -12.39 -31.49 -5.52
N TRP A 234 -11.36 -31.40 -4.68
CA TRP A 234 -11.48 -31.74 -3.27
C TRP A 234 -12.45 -30.80 -2.53
N PHE A 235 -12.38 -29.48 -2.74
CA PHE A 235 -13.32 -28.53 -2.17
C PHE A 235 -14.77 -28.79 -2.61
N GLU A 236 -15.00 -29.04 -3.90
CA GLU A 236 -16.33 -29.38 -4.44
C GLU A 236 -16.90 -30.64 -3.77
N LYS A 237 -16.07 -31.67 -3.60
CA LYS A 237 -16.44 -32.90 -2.89
C LYS A 237 -16.70 -32.65 -1.40
N GLN A 238 -15.88 -31.86 -0.71
CA GLN A 238 -16.13 -31.54 0.70
C GLN A 238 -17.45 -30.79 0.86
N LEU A 239 -17.74 -29.83 -0.02
CA LEU A 239 -18.95 -29.03 0.03
C LEU A 239 -20.23 -29.88 -0.10
N SER A 240 -20.20 -30.96 -0.88
CA SER A 240 -21.35 -31.87 -1.02
C SER A 240 -21.61 -32.78 0.19
N MET A 241 -20.64 -32.89 1.11
CA MET A 241 -20.70 -33.79 2.27
C MET A 241 -20.94 -33.06 3.61
N ILE A 242 -20.92 -31.73 3.62
CA ILE A 242 -21.07 -30.93 4.84
C ILE A 242 -22.37 -30.13 4.84
N SER A 243 -22.82 -29.73 6.04
CA SER A 243 -24.01 -28.87 6.17
C SER A 243 -23.77 -27.53 5.48
N SER A 244 -24.70 -27.14 4.61
CA SER A 244 -24.65 -25.93 3.78
C SER A 244 -24.56 -24.62 4.59
N GLY A 245 -25.15 -24.61 5.79
CA GLY A 245 -25.14 -23.48 6.72
C GLY A 245 -23.91 -23.42 7.64
N SER A 246 -22.96 -24.35 7.51
CA SER A 246 -21.74 -24.32 8.34
C SER A 246 -20.76 -23.24 7.86
N THR A 247 -20.00 -22.64 8.78
CA THR A 247 -18.92 -21.70 8.45
C THR A 247 -17.85 -22.34 7.55
N LEU A 248 -17.65 -23.66 7.66
CA LEU A 248 -16.78 -24.39 6.74
C LEU A 248 -17.33 -24.37 5.30
N ALA A 249 -18.63 -24.60 5.12
CA ALA A 249 -19.28 -24.51 3.81
C ALA A 249 -19.25 -23.09 3.24
N GLU A 250 -19.36 -22.06 4.09
CA GLU A 250 -19.18 -20.66 3.70
C GLU A 250 -17.75 -20.39 3.19
N ASP A 251 -16.73 -20.86 3.92
CA ASP A 251 -15.32 -20.66 3.54
C ASP A 251 -14.93 -21.42 2.27
N ILE A 252 -15.47 -22.62 2.06
CA ILE A 252 -15.28 -23.38 0.82
C ILE A 252 -16.00 -22.69 -0.35
N ARG A 253 -17.24 -22.21 -0.17
CA ARG A 253 -17.95 -21.44 -1.20
C ARG A 253 -17.20 -20.16 -1.56
N TYR A 254 -16.65 -19.46 -0.57
CA TYR A 254 -15.79 -18.31 -0.82
C TYR A 254 -14.60 -18.68 -1.73
N ALA A 255 -13.91 -19.79 -1.45
CA ALA A 255 -12.83 -20.27 -2.32
C ALA A 255 -13.31 -20.51 -3.76
N LEU A 256 -14.41 -21.25 -3.92
CA LEU A 256 -14.93 -21.65 -5.24
C LEU A 256 -15.49 -20.47 -6.05
N ASN A 257 -16.15 -19.52 -5.39
CA ASN A 257 -16.68 -18.30 -6.03
C ASN A 257 -15.56 -17.42 -6.59
N HIS A 258 -14.43 -17.34 -5.88
CA HIS A 258 -13.28 -16.52 -6.29
C HIS A 258 -12.19 -17.33 -7.02
N TRP A 259 -12.49 -18.57 -7.42
CA TRP A 259 -11.48 -19.50 -7.92
C TRP A 259 -10.73 -18.97 -9.14
N GLN A 260 -11.45 -18.36 -10.09
CA GLN A 260 -10.84 -17.81 -11.30
C GLN A 260 -9.75 -16.77 -10.97
N GLY A 261 -10.04 -15.81 -10.09
CA GLY A 261 -9.08 -14.80 -9.65
C GLY A 261 -7.95 -15.39 -8.79
N LEU A 262 -8.25 -16.40 -7.97
CA LEU A 262 -7.25 -17.13 -7.19
C LEU A 262 -6.27 -17.91 -8.08
N THR A 263 -6.68 -18.37 -9.27
CA THR A 263 -5.81 -19.16 -10.16
C THR A 263 -5.01 -18.34 -11.16
N ARG A 264 -5.23 -17.01 -11.25
CA ARG A 264 -4.53 -16.16 -12.23
C ARG A 264 -3.01 -16.19 -12.10
N PHE A 265 -2.47 -16.39 -10.90
CA PHE A 265 -1.01 -16.51 -10.71
C PHE A 265 -0.37 -17.66 -11.52
N LEU A 266 -1.15 -18.67 -11.92
CA LEU A 266 -0.71 -19.79 -12.76
C LEU A 266 -0.58 -19.41 -14.25
N GLU A 267 -1.11 -18.25 -14.64
CA GLU A 267 -1.17 -17.81 -16.05
C GLU A 267 0.01 -16.90 -16.40
N ASP A 268 0.57 -16.19 -15.41
CA ASP A 268 1.63 -15.20 -15.61
C ASP A 268 2.60 -15.17 -14.42
N GLY A 269 3.90 -15.34 -14.69
CA GLY A 269 4.96 -15.37 -13.68
C GLY A 269 5.22 -14.05 -12.95
N ARG A 270 4.68 -12.94 -13.44
CA ARG A 270 4.77 -11.61 -12.82
C ARG A 270 3.77 -11.44 -11.67
N LEU A 271 2.71 -12.25 -11.66
CA LEU A 271 1.68 -12.22 -10.62
C LEU A 271 2.18 -12.88 -9.33
N GLU A 272 1.71 -12.35 -8.21
CA GLU A 272 1.99 -12.88 -6.88
C GLU A 272 0.84 -13.78 -6.42
N LEU A 273 1.14 -14.73 -5.54
CA LEU A 273 0.12 -15.55 -4.89
C LEU A 273 -0.70 -14.72 -3.85
N ASP A 274 -0.17 -13.59 -3.43
CA ASP A 274 -0.68 -12.75 -2.35
C ASP A 274 -0.62 -11.26 -2.66
N THR A 275 -1.39 -10.48 -1.91
CA THR A 275 -1.31 -9.01 -1.86
C THR A 275 -0.35 -8.48 -0.80
N ASN A 276 0.61 -9.29 -0.35
CA ASN A 276 1.54 -8.92 0.73
C ASN A 276 2.25 -7.58 0.53
N PRO A 277 2.68 -7.18 -0.69
CA PRO A 277 3.32 -5.86 -0.88
C PRO A 277 2.46 -4.68 -0.45
N VAL A 278 1.16 -4.68 -0.77
CA VAL A 278 0.26 -3.59 -0.34
C VAL A 278 -0.12 -3.70 1.13
N GLU A 279 -0.34 -4.91 1.65
CA GLU A 279 -0.58 -5.11 3.09
C GLU A 279 0.59 -4.60 3.94
N ASN A 280 1.82 -4.89 3.51
CA ASN A 280 3.04 -4.44 4.17
C ASN A 280 3.14 -2.91 4.17
N ALA A 281 2.74 -2.25 3.09
CA ALA A 281 2.70 -0.79 3.02
C ALA A 281 1.61 -0.17 3.93
N ILE A 282 0.47 -0.85 4.10
CA ILE A 282 -0.63 -0.39 4.97
C ILE A 282 -0.31 -0.53 6.47
N ARG A 283 0.50 -1.52 6.87
CA ARG A 283 0.81 -1.78 8.29
C ARG A 283 1.36 -0.55 9.03
N PRO A 284 2.38 0.18 8.52
CA PRO A 284 2.83 1.45 9.11
C PRO A 284 1.70 2.48 9.29
N VAL A 285 0.80 2.62 8.31
CA VAL A 285 -0.33 3.56 8.40
C VAL A 285 -1.27 3.17 9.54
N CYS A 286 -1.53 1.87 9.72
CA CYS A 286 -2.32 1.36 10.85
C CYS A 286 -1.69 1.69 12.21
N LEU A 287 -0.35 1.67 12.31
CA LEU A 287 0.38 2.05 13.53
C LEU A 287 0.27 3.56 13.78
N THR A 288 0.48 4.39 12.76
CA THR A 288 0.27 5.85 12.87
C THR A 288 -1.15 6.16 13.31
N ARG A 289 -2.16 5.51 12.74
CA ARG A 289 -3.58 5.66 13.15
C ARG A 289 -3.83 5.26 14.60
N LYS A 290 -3.20 4.20 15.09
CA LYS A 290 -3.32 3.81 16.50
C LYS A 290 -2.77 4.91 17.44
N ASN A 291 -1.77 5.65 16.98
CA ASN A 291 -1.11 6.71 17.76
C ASN A 291 -1.71 8.11 17.55
N ALA A 292 -2.24 8.38 16.36
CA ALA A 292 -2.89 9.62 15.97
C ALA A 292 -4.40 9.36 15.86
N LEU A 293 -5.15 9.77 16.89
CA LEU A 293 -6.58 9.45 17.06
C LEU A 293 -7.45 9.71 15.81
N PHE A 294 -7.12 10.73 15.01
CA PHE A 294 -7.83 11.13 13.79
C PHE A 294 -7.02 12.10 12.92
N ALA A 295 -7.40 12.23 11.65
CA ALA A 295 -7.06 13.39 10.82
C ALA A 295 -7.96 14.59 11.18
N GLY A 296 -7.43 15.81 11.11
CA GLY A 296 -8.12 17.01 11.60
C GLY A 296 -9.30 17.48 10.73
N HIS A 297 -9.29 17.13 9.44
CA HIS A 297 -10.30 17.44 8.41
C HIS A 297 -9.88 16.67 7.13
N GLU A 298 -10.65 16.78 6.04
CA GLU A 298 -10.39 16.02 4.80
C GLU A 298 -9.04 16.34 4.16
N THR A 299 -8.70 17.61 3.98
CA THR A 299 -7.37 18.03 3.49
C THR A 299 -6.23 17.53 4.39
N GLY A 300 -6.47 17.42 5.70
CA GLY A 300 -5.52 16.83 6.63
C GLY A 300 -5.31 15.32 6.40
N ALA A 301 -6.33 14.61 5.93
CA ALA A 301 -6.24 13.21 5.54
C ALA A 301 -5.55 13.06 4.17
N GLU A 302 -5.82 13.94 3.21
CA GLU A 302 -5.13 13.99 1.92
C GLU A 302 -3.63 14.25 2.10
N ASN A 303 -3.27 15.24 2.93
CA ASN A 303 -1.88 15.53 3.30
C ASN A 303 -1.19 14.34 3.97
N TRP A 304 -1.91 13.61 4.83
CA TRP A 304 -1.38 12.37 5.39
C TRP A 304 -1.11 11.36 4.28
N ALA A 305 -2.08 11.08 3.41
CA ALA A 305 -1.91 10.15 2.31
C ALA A 305 -0.69 10.51 1.43
N LEU A 306 -0.52 11.78 1.07
CA LEU A 306 0.64 12.26 0.31
C LEU A 306 1.97 11.98 1.03
N LEU A 307 2.11 12.44 2.28
CA LEU A 307 3.36 12.29 3.03
C LEU A 307 3.67 10.83 3.35
N ALA A 308 2.66 10.02 3.65
CA ALA A 308 2.83 8.58 3.84
C ALA A 308 3.31 7.90 2.56
N SER A 309 2.86 8.35 1.38
CA SER A 309 3.29 7.80 0.09
C SER A 309 4.79 8.03 -0.13
N ILE A 310 5.24 9.26 0.09
CA ILE A 310 6.65 9.64 -0.08
C ILE A 310 7.52 8.87 0.91
N VAL A 311 7.16 8.87 2.19
CA VAL A 311 7.93 8.17 3.23
C VAL A 311 7.99 6.66 2.97
N ALA A 312 6.85 6.04 2.64
CA ALA A 312 6.82 4.61 2.37
C ALA A 312 7.59 4.25 1.10
N THR A 313 7.51 5.05 0.04
CA THR A 313 8.28 4.83 -1.20
C THR A 313 9.79 5.02 -0.97
N CYS A 314 10.21 5.99 -0.16
CA CYS A 314 11.62 6.10 0.25
C CYS A 314 12.10 4.81 0.93
N LYS A 315 11.34 4.32 1.92
CA LYS A 315 11.66 3.08 2.64
C LYS A 315 11.71 1.86 1.71
N LEU A 316 10.81 1.77 0.72
CA LEU A 316 10.82 0.68 -0.26
C LEU A 316 12.05 0.69 -1.17
N ASN A 317 12.66 1.85 -1.38
CA ASN A 317 13.84 2.07 -2.23
C ASN A 317 15.15 2.18 -1.43
N ASP A 318 15.15 1.79 -0.15
CA ASP A 318 16.30 1.89 0.75
C ASP A 318 16.86 3.31 0.86
N VAL A 319 16.00 4.32 0.82
CA VAL A 319 16.34 5.74 0.93
C VAL A 319 15.94 6.29 2.29
N ASN A 320 16.83 7.07 2.90
CA ASN A 320 16.51 7.79 4.14
C ASN A 320 15.44 8.85 3.84
N PRO A 321 14.20 8.72 4.36
CA PRO A 321 13.12 9.63 4.03
C PRO A 321 13.35 11.05 4.57
N ALA A 322 14.09 11.23 5.66
CA ALA A 322 14.35 12.54 6.24
C ALA A 322 15.33 13.34 5.37
N ALA A 323 16.44 12.70 4.96
CA ALA A 323 17.39 13.32 4.04
C ALA A 323 16.74 13.62 2.68
N TYR A 324 15.98 12.66 2.13
CA TYR A 324 15.27 12.83 0.87
C TYR A 324 14.30 14.01 0.90
N ILE A 325 13.41 14.08 1.91
CA ILE A 325 12.41 15.15 1.99
C ILE A 325 13.08 16.52 2.16
N ALA A 326 14.12 16.62 2.99
CA ALA A 326 14.82 17.89 3.20
C ALA A 326 15.42 18.41 1.89
N GLU A 327 16.24 17.60 1.21
CA GLU A 327 16.90 18.02 -0.02
C GLU A 327 15.95 18.20 -1.20
N THR A 328 14.85 17.44 -1.24
CA THR A 328 13.83 17.63 -2.26
C THR A 328 13.11 18.96 -2.06
N LEU A 329 12.81 19.34 -0.81
CA LEU A 329 12.22 20.64 -0.52
C LEU A 329 13.20 21.77 -0.87
N GLU A 330 14.46 21.67 -0.46
CA GLU A 330 15.52 22.65 -0.80
C GLU A 330 15.65 22.82 -2.31
N ALA A 331 15.78 21.73 -3.07
CA ALA A 331 15.91 21.78 -4.52
C ALA A 331 14.69 22.44 -5.20
N ILE A 332 13.47 22.12 -4.75
CA ILE A 332 12.25 22.70 -5.30
C ILE A 332 12.18 24.21 -5.02
N ILE A 333 12.57 24.63 -3.82
CA ILE A 333 12.57 26.03 -3.42
C ILE A 333 13.66 26.82 -4.17
N ASP A 334 14.82 26.20 -4.41
CA ASP A 334 15.91 26.76 -5.22
C ASP A 334 15.59 26.81 -6.74
N GLY A 335 14.35 26.48 -7.13
CA GLY A 335 13.86 26.63 -8.49
C GLY A 335 14.11 25.43 -9.40
N HIS A 336 14.20 24.21 -8.85
CA HIS A 336 14.33 23.00 -9.66
C HIS A 336 13.20 22.93 -10.72
N PRO A 337 13.52 22.80 -12.02
CA PRO A 337 12.51 22.88 -13.06
C PRO A 337 11.47 21.77 -12.97
N HIS A 338 10.18 22.12 -13.14
CA HIS A 338 9.09 21.13 -13.15
C HIS A 338 9.34 20.04 -14.22
N SER A 339 9.90 20.40 -15.37
CA SER A 339 10.22 19.44 -16.45
C SER A 339 11.26 18.38 -16.05
N ARG A 340 12.01 18.61 -14.96
CA ARG A 340 13.04 17.71 -14.43
C ARG A 340 12.68 17.11 -13.07
N ILE A 341 11.40 17.15 -12.65
CA ILE A 341 10.96 16.54 -11.39
C ILE A 341 11.32 15.05 -11.29
N GLY A 342 11.41 14.36 -12.43
CA GLY A 342 11.88 12.98 -12.49
C GLY A 342 13.27 12.75 -11.90
N ASP A 343 14.14 13.77 -11.87
CA ASP A 343 15.48 13.69 -11.26
C ASP A 343 15.43 13.60 -9.73
N LEU A 344 14.35 14.11 -9.13
CA LEU A 344 14.13 14.13 -7.68
C LEU A 344 13.35 12.90 -7.18
N MET A 345 13.18 11.87 -8.00
CA MET A 345 12.43 10.68 -7.56
C MET A 345 13.17 9.88 -6.48
N PRO A 346 12.44 9.25 -5.52
CA PRO A 346 13.09 8.50 -4.44
C PRO A 346 14.08 7.44 -4.94
N TRP A 347 13.76 6.73 -6.03
CA TRP A 347 14.64 5.70 -6.61
C TRP A 347 15.87 6.24 -7.37
N ARG A 348 15.97 7.56 -7.58
CA ARG A 348 17.18 8.22 -8.10
C ARG A 348 18.03 8.84 -7.00
N PHE A 349 17.52 8.87 -5.79
CA PHE A 349 18.25 9.43 -4.65
C PHE A 349 19.30 8.44 -4.14
N ARG A 350 20.33 8.97 -3.46
CA ARG A 350 21.36 8.13 -2.88
C ARG A 350 20.75 7.18 -1.85
N LYS A 351 21.11 5.90 -1.94
CA LYS A 351 20.68 4.89 -0.97
C LYS A 351 21.22 5.23 0.41
N ALA A 352 20.48 4.86 1.45
CA ALA A 352 20.99 4.90 2.82
C ALA A 352 22.28 4.09 2.86
N SER A 353 23.35 4.71 3.37
CA SER A 353 24.60 3.97 3.59
C SER A 353 24.29 2.75 4.45
N SER A 354 24.79 1.57 4.04
CA SER A 354 24.69 0.33 4.83
C SER A 354 25.49 0.39 6.15
N GLN A 355 25.98 1.56 6.54
CA GLN A 355 26.63 1.78 7.82
C GLN A 355 25.62 2.19 8.90
N ALA A 356 24.96 1.17 9.47
CA ALA A 356 24.70 1.03 10.91
C ALA A 356 24.19 -0.39 11.17
N GLN A 357 25.15 -1.24 11.58
CA GLN A 357 25.09 -2.55 12.27
C GLN A 357 23.78 -3.36 12.25
#